data_AF-A0A9E0V066-F1
#
_entry.id   AF-A0A9E0V066-F1
#
_cell.length_a   1.000
_cell.length_b   1.000
_cell.length_c   1.000
_cell.angle_alpha   90.00
_cell.angle_beta   90.00
_cell.angle_gamma   90.00
#
_symmetry.space_group_name_H-M   'P 1'
#
loop_
_entity.id
_entity.type
_entity.pdbx_description
1 polymer ?
#
loop_
_entity_poly.entity_id
_entity_poly.type
_entity_poly.pdbx_seq_one_letter_code
_entity_poly.pdbx_strand_id
1 'polypeptide(L)'
;MSTEPDPTAALTDKSLRKLVLSTIEDFADEQGWLPMAALGNSILKKRPEFDARNYGFKRLSDLVKALPYVDVEERQTGSGNKHDFVRWK
;
A
#
# COMPACT_ATOMS: atom_id res chain seq x y z
N MET A 1 -22.68 1.25 17.18
CA MET A 1 -22.31 2.06 16.00
C MET A 1 -21.06 1.44 15.42
N SER A 2 -21.22 0.53 14.47
CA SER A 2 -20.10 -0.11 13.77
C SER A 2 -19.75 0.81 12.61
N THR A 3 -18.63 1.51 12.69
CA THR A 3 -18.10 2.27 11.55
C THR A 3 -17.76 1.25 10.47
N GLU A 4 -18.65 1.10 9.48
CA GLU A 4 -18.37 0.28 8.31
C GLU A 4 -17.18 0.89 7.56
N PRO A 5 -16.23 0.07 7.09
CA PRO A 5 -15.17 0.55 6.23
C PRO A 5 -15.77 1.22 5.00
N ASP A 6 -15.53 2.51 4.80
CA ASP A 6 -15.81 3.16 3.52
C ASP A 6 -14.52 3.19 2.69
N PRO A 7 -14.30 2.21 1.77
CA PRO A 7 -13.11 2.18 0.94
C PRO A 7 -13.05 3.37 -0.03
N THR A 8 -14.16 4.08 -0.25
CA THR A 8 -14.24 5.27 -1.11
C THR A 8 -13.36 6.40 -0.58
N ALA A 9 -13.20 6.51 0.75
CA ALA A 9 -12.31 7.49 1.37
C ALA A 9 -10.84 7.31 0.93
N ALA A 10 -10.36 6.07 0.81
CA ALA A 10 -8.98 5.79 0.36
C ALA A 10 -8.80 6.08 -1.13
N LEU A 11 -9.83 5.84 -1.95
CA LEU A 11 -9.80 6.13 -3.39
C LEU A 11 -9.81 7.63 -3.68
N THR A 12 -10.48 8.43 -2.86
CA THR A 12 -10.63 9.88 -3.06
C THR A 12 -9.48 10.70 -2.46
N ASP A 13 -8.67 10.09 -1.58
CA ASP A 13 -7.50 10.72 -0.97
C ASP A 13 -6.35 10.89 -1.99
N LYS A 14 -6.30 12.08 -2.59
CA LYS A 14 -5.24 12.46 -3.55
C LYS A 14 -3.86 12.48 -2.91
N SER A 15 -3.76 12.76 -1.61
CA SER A 15 -2.48 12.82 -0.89
C SER A 15 -1.91 11.42 -0.71
N LEU A 16 -2.76 10.46 -0.32
CA LEU A 16 -2.41 9.05 -0.26
C LEU A 16 -2.00 8.52 -1.63
N ARG A 17 -2.79 8.82 -2.68
CA ARG A 17 -2.46 8.40 -4.04
C ARG A 17 -1.07 8.90 -4.47
N LYS A 18 -0.79 10.19 -4.31
CA LYS A 18 0.52 10.78 -4.63
C LYS A 18 1.63 10.16 -3.79
N LEU A 19 1.37 9.94 -2.50
CA LEU A 19 2.32 9.34 -1.59
C LEU A 19 2.72 7.92 -2.02
N VAL A 20 1.74 7.09 -2.35
CA VAL A 20 1.95 5.73 -2.81
C VAL A 20 2.68 5.74 -4.15
N LEU A 21 2.23 6.52 -5.13
CA LEU A 21 2.87 6.67 -6.43
C LEU A 21 4.35 7.05 -6.29
N SER A 22 4.63 8.19 -5.64
CA SER A 22 6.01 8.67 -5.50
C SER A 22 6.87 7.75 -4.65
N THR A 23 6.28 6.92 -3.79
CA THR A 23 7.06 5.92 -3.04
C THR A 23 7.35 4.69 -3.89
N ILE A 24 6.40 4.24 -4.71
CA ILE A 24 6.65 3.16 -5.66
C ILE A 24 7.70 3.61 -6.68
N GLU A 25 7.60 4.80 -7.26
CA GLU A 25 8.60 5.27 -8.24
C GLU A 25 10.01 5.45 -7.65
N ASP A 26 10.12 5.87 -6.39
CA ASP A 26 11.41 6.15 -5.73
C ASP A 26 12.09 4.87 -5.21
N PHE A 27 11.31 3.86 -4.81
CA PHE A 27 11.82 2.64 -4.16
C PHE A 27 11.60 1.36 -4.97
N ALA A 28 10.86 1.40 -6.08
CA ALA A 28 10.66 0.21 -6.90
C ALA A 28 12.00 -0.28 -7.47
N ASP A 29 12.14 -1.60 -7.48
CA ASP A 29 13.26 -2.29 -8.09
C ASP A 29 13.22 -2.15 -9.63
N GLU A 30 14.24 -2.66 -10.32
CA GLU A 30 14.38 -2.60 -11.79
C GLU A 30 13.17 -3.17 -12.57
N GLN A 31 12.38 -4.03 -11.93
CA GLN A 31 11.16 -4.60 -12.51
C GLN A 31 9.89 -3.77 -12.22
N GLY A 32 10.02 -2.61 -11.57
CA GLY A 32 8.90 -1.75 -11.18
C GLY A 32 8.09 -2.28 -9.99
N TRP A 33 8.66 -3.19 -9.20
CA TRP A 33 8.02 -3.77 -8.02
C TRP A 33 8.67 -3.25 -6.76
N LEU A 34 7.86 -3.03 -5.72
CA LEU A 34 8.30 -2.58 -4.42
C LEU A 34 7.80 -3.57 -3.36
N PRO A 35 8.60 -4.01 -2.37
CA PRO A 35 8.07 -4.79 -1.26
C PRO A 35 7.01 -4.01 -0.47
N MET A 36 5.85 -4.61 -0.17
CA MET A 36 4.79 -3.99 0.65
C MET A 36 5.32 -3.51 2.01
N ALA A 37 6.27 -4.26 2.59
CA ALA A 37 6.94 -3.87 3.83
C ALA A 37 7.72 -2.54 3.68
N ALA A 38 8.39 -2.35 2.54
CA ALA A 38 9.10 -1.11 2.23
C ALA A 38 8.11 0.05 1.97
N LEU A 39 7.03 -0.21 1.22
CA LEU A 39 5.97 0.78 1.02
C LEU A 39 5.40 1.26 2.37
N GLY A 40 5.04 0.34 3.26
CA GLY A 40 4.50 0.69 4.57
C GLY A 40 5.45 1.48 5.45
N ASN A 41 6.73 1.11 5.46
CA ASN A 41 7.75 1.85 6.19
C ASN A 41 7.93 3.27 5.62
N SER A 42 7.96 3.43 4.30
CA SER A 42 8.08 4.74 3.65
C SER A 42 6.83 5.61 3.84
N ILE A 43 5.64 5.03 3.84
CA ILE A 43 4.40 5.73 4.18
C ILE A 43 4.48 6.25 5.62
N LEU A 44 4.84 5.41 6.60
CA LEU A 44 4.96 5.82 8.00
C LEU A 44 6.05 6.87 8.22
N LYS A 45 7.16 6.82 7.47
CA LYS A 45 8.21 7.85 7.52
C LYS A 45 7.71 9.20 7.01
N LYS A 46 6.96 9.22 5.90
CA LYS A 46 6.43 10.45 5.29
C LYS A 46 5.17 10.97 6.01
N ARG A 47 4.36 10.05 6.54
CA ARG A 47 3.07 10.27 7.21
C ARG A 47 2.98 9.34 8.42
N PRO A 48 3.60 9.69 9.56
CA PRO A 48 3.57 8.86 10.77
C PRO A 48 2.16 8.77 11.39
N GLU A 49 1.30 9.74 11.08
CA GLU A 49 -0.13 9.74 11.41
C GLU A 49 -0.98 8.81 10.53
N PHE A 50 -0.39 8.16 9.52
CA PHE A 50 -1.12 7.31 8.60
C PHE A 50 -1.64 6.06 9.32
N ASP A 51 -2.95 5.83 9.25
CA ASP A 51 -3.59 4.64 9.81
C ASP A 51 -4.61 4.06 8.81
N ALA A 52 -4.44 2.80 8.43
CA ALA A 52 -5.34 2.09 7.52
C ALA A 52 -6.77 1.97 8.07
N ARG A 53 -6.93 2.00 9.40
CA ARG A 53 -8.23 1.91 10.08
C ARG A 53 -9.08 3.15 9.87
N ASN A 54 -8.46 4.32 9.63
CA ASN A 54 -9.20 5.54 9.26
C ASN A 54 -9.93 5.38 7.92
N TYR A 55 -9.46 4.46 7.08
CA TYR A 55 -10.07 4.10 5.81
C TYR A 55 -10.88 2.80 5.91
N GLY A 56 -11.04 2.25 7.11
CA GLY A 56 -11.80 1.04 7.36
C GLY A 56 -11.06 -0.28 7.13
N PHE A 57 -9.76 -0.24 6.83
CA PHE A 57 -8.98 -1.45 6.63
C PHE A 57 -8.27 -1.88 7.91
N LYS A 58 -8.24 -3.19 8.17
CA LYS A 58 -7.52 -3.76 9.33
C LYS A 58 -6.00 -3.72 9.16
N ARG A 59 -5.53 -3.76 7.91
CA ARG A 59 -4.11 -3.81 7.55
C ARG A 59 -3.85 -2.86 6.37
N LEU A 60 -2.65 -2.28 6.33
CA LEU A 60 -2.18 -1.49 5.20
C LEU A 60 -2.23 -2.31 3.89
N SER A 61 -1.87 -3.59 3.95
CA SER A 61 -1.89 -4.46 2.78
C SER A 61 -3.29 -4.58 2.16
N ASP A 62 -4.34 -4.67 2.98
CA ASP A 62 -5.72 -4.74 2.51
C ASP A 62 -6.16 -3.41 1.86
N LEU A 63 -5.76 -2.29 2.46
CA LEU A 63 -5.99 -0.96 1.89
C LEU A 63 -5.31 -0.81 0.54
N VAL A 64 -4.03 -1.15 0.43
CA VAL A 64 -3.27 -1.03 -0.82
C VAL A 64 -3.81 -1.99 -1.89
N LYS A 65 -4.20 -3.21 -1.52
CA LYS A 65 -4.88 -4.17 -2.42
C LYS A 65 -6.22 -3.67 -2.94
N ALA A 66 -6.91 -2.81 -2.17
CA ALA A 66 -8.17 -2.20 -2.60
C ALA A 66 -7.98 -0.98 -3.51
N LEU A 67 -6.75 -0.47 -3.68
CA LEU A 67 -6.48 0.65 -4.57
C LEU A 67 -6.47 0.17 -6.03
N PRO A 68 -7.36 0.68 -6.91
CA PRO A 68 -7.50 0.15 -8.28
C PRO A 68 -6.31 0.47 -9.20
N TYR A 69 -5.45 1.40 -8.78
CA TYR A 69 -4.26 1.86 -9.50
C TYR A 69 -2.95 1.22 -9.00
N VAL A 70 -3.03 0.29 -8.04
CA VAL A 70 -1.89 -0.47 -7.55
C VAL A 70 -2.13 -1.95 -7.86
N ASP A 71 -1.16 -2.61 -8.47
CA ASP A 71 -1.10 -4.06 -8.53
C ASP A 71 -0.38 -4.61 -7.30
N VAL A 72 -0.91 -5.69 -6.74
CA VAL A 72 -0.30 -6.40 -5.62
C VAL A 72 -0.11 -7.86 -6.00
N GLU A 73 1.12 -8.33 -5.89
CA GLU A 73 1.51 -9.70 -6.24
C GLU A 73 2.21 -10.36 -5.06
N GLU A 74 1.69 -11.51 -4.61
CA GLU A 74 2.33 -12.32 -3.59
C GLU A 74 3.42 -13.17 -4.25
N ARG A 75 4.69 -12.94 -3.88
CA ARG A 75 5.83 -13.72 -4.38
C ARG A 75 6.44 -14.53 -3.25
N GLN A 76 6.75 -15.78 -3.55
CA GLN A 76 7.51 -16.63 -2.65
C GLN A 76 9.00 -16.36 -2.85
N THR A 77 9.69 -15.94 -1.79
CA THR A 77 11.14 -15.75 -1.84
C THR A 77 11.86 -17.08 -1.60
N GLY A 78 13.13 -17.18 -1.99
CA GLY A 78 13.92 -18.40 -1.87
C GLY A 78 14.01 -18.99 -0.46
N SER A 79 13.66 -18.21 0.57
CA SER A 79 13.60 -18.63 1.97
C SER A 79 12.28 -19.34 2.36
N GLY A 80 11.36 -19.55 1.42
CA GLY A 80 10.04 -20.17 1.65
C GLY A 80 8.97 -19.21 2.19
N ASN A 81 9.35 -17.99 2.55
CA ASN A 81 8.43 -16.94 3.00
C ASN A 81 7.77 -16.23 1.83
N LYS A 82 6.49 -15.90 1.99
CA LYS A 82 5.74 -15.13 1.00
C LYS A 82 5.79 -13.65 1.35
N HIS A 83 6.07 -12.83 0.35
CA HIS A 83 6.11 -11.39 0.47
C HIS A 83 5.19 -10.77 -0.57
N ASP A 84 4.35 -9.84 -0.13
CA ASP A 84 3.55 -9.02 -1.03
C ASP A 84 4.45 -7.96 -1.66
N PHE A 85 4.42 -7.87 -2.99
CA PHE A 85 5.02 -6.82 -3.78
C PHE A 85 3.93 -5.95 -4.39
N VAL A 86 4.20 -4.67 -4.50
CA VAL A 86 3.28 -3.68 -5.06
C VAL A 86 3.90 -3.01 -6.27
N ARG A 87 3.09 -2.69 -7.27
CA ARG A 87 3.50 -1.99 -8.47
C ARG A 87 2.45 -0.98 -8.87
N TRP A 88 2.88 0.13 -9.45
CA TRP A 88 1.98 1.12 -10.02
C TRP A 88 1.47 0.67 -11.41
N LYS A 89 0.16 0.82 -11.66
CA LYS A 89 -0.47 0.55 -12.96
C LYS A 89 -0.32 1.68 -13.97
#